data_AF-A0A2D9ARD8-F1
#
_entry.id   AF-A0A2D9ARD8-F1
#
_cell.length_a   1.000
_cell.length_b   1.000
_cell.length_c   1.000
_cell.angle_alpha   90.00
_cell.angle_beta   90.00
_cell.angle_gamma   90.00
#
_symmetry.space_group_name_H-M   'P 1'
#
loop_
_entity.id
_entity.type
_entity.pdbx_description
1 polymer ?
#
loop_
_entity_poly.entity_id
_entity_poly.type
_entity_poly.pdbx_seq_one_letter_code
_entity_poly.pdbx_strand_id
1 'polypeptide(L)'
;MRIFLFFLICNSGILFAQNEIILLDHMINTISQVSSLEYELHSKELIEDKLIYSISKVKLRKSPFSIYCYMLHPRKGIEILLNGKHNDALVKPNSFPYFNLKLSPYGKLMRNKQHHTIIDSGFDNIKNILLSAIDSIKLNPKAYISNLGIKQKNNIYFNVLKITNPNFKYYKYVVKDNETIDDIAKRNHLCVYLINQKNKISFFDKINKGDIIYLPSSYAESFEIWIDLDTNLPLIQKVFINDNLFEYYEFKNIIVNKIFDENEFLESNKFYGF
;
A
#
# COMPACT_ATOMS: atom_id res chain seq x y z
N MET A 1 -12.93 40.85 50.98
CA MET A 1 -12.71 39.41 50.76
C MET A 1 -12.56 39.19 49.25
N ARG A 2 -11.33 39.00 48.76
CA ARG A 2 -11.03 38.82 47.32
C ARG A 2 -11.29 37.36 46.95
N ILE A 3 -12.29 37.11 46.11
CA ILE A 3 -12.52 35.78 45.51
C ILE A 3 -11.70 35.72 44.23
N PHE A 4 -10.64 34.91 44.25
CA PHE A 4 -9.88 34.52 43.08
C PHE A 4 -10.66 33.43 42.34
N LEU A 5 -11.18 33.74 41.16
CA LEU A 5 -11.77 32.76 40.26
C LEU A 5 -10.63 32.08 39.47
N PHE A 6 -10.31 30.84 39.80
CA PHE A 6 -9.34 30.04 39.05
C PHE A 6 -10.02 29.47 37.80
N PHE A 7 -9.66 29.96 36.61
CA PHE A 7 -10.05 29.36 35.35
C PHE A 7 -9.24 28.07 35.14
N LEU A 8 -9.90 26.93 35.32
CA LEU A 8 -9.38 25.62 34.89
C LEU A 8 -9.58 25.52 33.36
N ILE A 9 -8.55 25.85 32.59
CA ILE A 9 -8.50 25.57 31.16
C ILE A 9 -8.21 24.07 31.02
N CYS A 10 -9.24 23.27 30.75
CA CYS A 10 -9.09 21.86 30.42
C CYS A 10 -8.30 21.70 29.11
N ASN A 11 -7.06 21.24 29.22
CA ASN A 11 -6.17 20.88 28.12
C ASN A 11 -6.54 19.50 27.51
N SER A 12 -7.81 19.29 27.17
CA SER A 12 -8.30 18.00 26.64
C SER A 12 -7.71 17.67 25.26
N GLY A 13 -7.37 18.69 24.47
CA GLY A 13 -6.89 18.49 23.10
C GLY A 13 -5.51 17.85 22.96
N ILE A 14 -4.65 17.85 23.99
CA ILE A 14 -3.29 17.26 23.90
C ILE A 14 -3.35 15.74 24.13
N LEU A 15 -4.24 15.28 25.01
CA LEU A 15 -4.40 13.86 25.35
C LEU A 15 -4.95 13.02 24.20
N PHE A 16 -5.85 13.56 23.38
CA PHE A 16 -6.39 12.85 22.22
C PHE A 16 -5.29 12.58 21.18
N ALA A 17 -4.59 13.63 20.73
CA ALA A 17 -3.52 13.57 19.73
C ALA A 17 -2.43 12.52 20.02
N GLN A 18 -2.12 12.32 21.31
CA GLN A 18 -1.12 11.35 21.74
C GLN A 18 -1.59 9.90 21.53
N ASN A 19 -2.90 9.64 21.67
CA ASN A 19 -3.49 8.32 21.48
C ASN A 19 -3.46 7.88 20.00
N GLU A 20 -3.72 8.80 19.06
CA GLU A 20 -3.66 8.44 17.63
C GLU A 20 -2.25 8.08 17.15
N ILE A 21 -1.21 8.76 17.66
CA ILE A 21 0.18 8.40 17.35
C ILE A 21 0.53 7.04 17.92
N ILE A 22 0.09 6.75 19.15
CA ILE A 22 0.32 5.44 19.78
C ILE A 22 -0.33 4.33 18.95
N LEU A 23 -1.58 4.53 18.50
CA LEU A 23 -2.26 3.58 17.62
C LEU A 23 -1.52 3.37 16.29
N LEU A 24 -1.05 4.45 15.67
CA LEU A 24 -0.25 4.41 14.43
C LEU A 24 1.07 3.64 14.65
N ASP A 25 1.80 3.94 15.73
CA ASP A 25 3.05 3.28 16.08
C ASP A 25 2.83 1.79 16.39
N HIS A 26 1.75 1.42 17.09
CA HIS A 26 1.39 0.02 17.33
C HIS A 26 1.14 -0.73 16.03
N MET A 27 0.36 -0.16 15.12
CA MET A 27 0.12 -0.76 13.81
C MET A 27 1.43 -0.97 13.03
N ILE A 28 2.30 0.05 12.97
CA ILE A 28 3.61 -0.03 12.30
C ILE A 28 4.49 -1.13 12.92
N ASN A 29 4.50 -1.24 14.25
CA ASN A 29 5.24 -2.27 14.96
C ASN A 29 4.70 -3.66 14.67
N THR A 30 3.37 -3.84 14.67
CA THR A 30 2.75 -5.12 14.35
C THR A 30 3.05 -5.57 12.93
N ILE A 31 2.97 -4.66 11.95
CA ILE A 31 3.36 -4.97 10.55
C ILE A 31 4.81 -5.48 10.47
N SER A 32 5.70 -4.92 11.29
CA SER A 32 7.11 -5.30 11.31
C SER A 32 7.36 -6.68 11.92
N GLN A 33 6.45 -7.18 12.76
CA GLN A 33 6.49 -8.53 13.34
C GLN A 33 5.90 -9.61 12.41
N VAL A 34 5.18 -9.20 11.36
CA VAL A 34 4.67 -10.15 10.36
C VAL A 34 5.84 -10.73 9.56
N SER A 35 5.98 -12.06 9.57
CA SER A 35 6.97 -12.81 8.80
C SER A 35 6.38 -13.50 7.56
N SER A 36 5.09 -13.83 7.62
CA SER A 36 4.34 -14.43 6.52
C SER A 36 2.85 -14.10 6.61
N LEU A 37 2.15 -14.17 5.47
CA LEU A 37 0.72 -13.91 5.34
C LEU A 37 0.07 -14.86 4.34
N GLU A 38 -1.15 -15.28 4.62
CA GLU A 38 -2.11 -15.78 3.63
C GLU A 38 -3.40 -14.97 3.74
N TYR A 39 -3.94 -14.49 2.63
CA TYR A 39 -5.14 -13.66 2.62
C TYR A 39 -5.82 -13.65 1.25
N GLU A 40 -7.06 -13.16 1.24
CA GLU A 40 -7.78 -12.75 0.05
C GLU A 40 -7.81 -11.22 -0.01
N LEU A 41 -7.29 -10.63 -1.10
CA LEU A 41 -7.26 -9.19 -1.32
C LEU A 41 -8.43 -8.79 -2.21
N HIS A 42 -9.24 -7.85 -1.73
CA HIS A 42 -10.27 -7.17 -2.51
C HIS A 42 -9.76 -5.76 -2.79
N SER A 43 -9.45 -5.43 -4.04
CA SER A 43 -8.94 -4.11 -4.41
C SER A 43 -9.88 -3.35 -5.35
N LYS A 44 -9.91 -2.02 -5.24
CA LYS A 44 -10.45 -1.11 -6.26
C LYS A 44 -9.40 -0.03 -6.54
N GLU A 45 -8.97 0.10 -7.78
CA GLU A 45 -7.98 1.11 -8.20
C GLU A 45 -8.58 2.00 -9.29
N LEU A 46 -8.40 3.32 -9.18
CA LEU A 46 -8.82 4.27 -10.21
C LEU A 46 -7.79 4.29 -11.34
N ILE A 47 -8.06 3.57 -12.42
CA ILE A 47 -7.19 3.46 -13.60
C ILE A 47 -7.92 4.04 -14.82
N GLU A 48 -7.32 5.03 -15.48
CA GLU A 48 -7.86 5.64 -16.71
C GLU A 48 -9.34 6.06 -16.52
N ASP A 49 -9.61 6.76 -15.42
CA ASP A 49 -10.93 7.26 -14.99
C ASP A 49 -11.98 6.18 -14.63
N LYS A 50 -11.56 4.93 -14.46
CA LYS A 50 -12.42 3.81 -14.06
C LYS A 50 -11.93 3.15 -12.79
N LEU A 51 -12.84 2.90 -11.85
CA LEU A 51 -12.56 2.04 -10.71
C LEU A 51 -12.56 0.58 -11.15
N ILE A 52 -11.38 -0.01 -11.24
CA ILE A 52 -11.17 -1.41 -11.58
C ILE A 52 -11.20 -2.22 -10.28
N TYR A 53 -12.14 -3.15 -10.18
CA TYR A 53 -12.22 -4.08 -9.06
C TYR A 53 -11.41 -5.34 -9.34
N SER A 54 -10.69 -5.84 -8.34
CA SER A 54 -9.99 -7.12 -8.43
C SER A 54 -10.12 -7.92 -7.13
N ILE A 55 -10.03 -9.24 -7.27
CA ILE A 55 -9.94 -10.17 -6.14
C ILE A 55 -8.80 -11.14 -6.41
N SER A 56 -7.90 -11.30 -5.44
CA SER A 56 -6.81 -12.28 -5.51
C SER A 56 -6.64 -13.03 -4.20
N LYS A 57 -6.11 -14.25 -4.27
CA LYS A 57 -5.60 -14.99 -3.11
C LYS A 57 -4.09 -14.88 -3.11
N VAL A 58 -3.52 -14.47 -1.98
CA VAL A 58 -2.10 -14.20 -1.86
C VAL A 58 -1.51 -15.01 -0.70
N LYS A 59 -0.35 -15.60 -0.94
CA LYS A 59 0.53 -16.17 0.07
C LYS A 59 1.87 -15.45 -0.04
N LEU A 60 2.38 -14.95 1.07
CA LEU A 60 3.59 -14.14 1.14
C LEU A 60 4.46 -14.61 2.30
N ARG A 61 5.75 -14.76 2.06
CA ARG A 61 6.78 -14.92 3.10
C ARG A 61 7.84 -13.84 2.91
N LYS A 62 8.28 -13.18 3.99
CA LYS A 62 9.25 -12.08 3.90
C LYS A 62 10.71 -12.53 3.74
N SER A 63 11.09 -13.70 4.29
CA SER A 63 12.46 -14.20 4.24
C SER A 63 12.53 -15.72 3.97
N PRO A 64 13.18 -16.16 2.87
CA PRO A 64 13.44 -15.35 1.67
C PRO A 64 12.11 -14.82 1.10
N PHE A 65 12.14 -13.65 0.46
CA PHE A 65 10.92 -13.01 -0.05
C PHE A 65 10.28 -13.86 -1.15
N SER A 66 9.13 -14.45 -0.86
CA SER A 66 8.41 -15.33 -1.76
C SER A 66 6.93 -14.98 -1.80
N ILE A 67 6.33 -15.00 -2.99
CA ILE A 67 4.91 -14.71 -3.20
C ILE A 67 4.30 -15.75 -4.13
N TYR A 68 3.12 -16.23 -3.76
CA TYR A 68 2.17 -16.83 -4.69
C TYR A 68 0.91 -15.96 -4.74
N CYS A 69 0.43 -15.65 -5.94
CA CYS A 69 -0.80 -14.90 -6.16
C CYS A 69 -1.66 -15.61 -7.20
N TYR A 70 -2.93 -15.82 -6.86
CA TYR A 70 -3.94 -16.39 -7.73
C TYR A 70 -5.07 -15.37 -7.95
N MET A 71 -5.32 -15.00 -9.20
CA MET A 71 -6.38 -14.06 -9.55
C MET A 71 -7.74 -14.75 -9.58
N LEU A 72 -8.71 -14.22 -8.84
CA LEU A 72 -10.12 -14.65 -8.86
C LEU A 72 -10.98 -13.76 -9.77
N HIS A 73 -10.68 -12.46 -9.81
CA HIS A 73 -11.39 -11.46 -10.62
C HIS A 73 -10.43 -10.31 -10.97
N PRO A 74 -10.45 -9.74 -12.19
CA PRO A 74 -11.40 -10.01 -13.28
C PRO A 74 -11.00 -11.21 -14.15
N ARG A 75 -9.71 -11.51 -14.23
CA ARG A 75 -9.17 -12.58 -15.08
C ARG A 75 -8.84 -13.79 -14.23
N LYS A 76 -9.87 -14.57 -13.91
CA LYS A 76 -9.74 -15.77 -13.09
C LYS A 76 -8.66 -16.71 -13.66
N GLY A 77 -7.82 -17.25 -12.78
CA GLY A 77 -6.84 -18.29 -13.11
C GLY A 77 -5.46 -17.79 -13.50
N ILE A 78 -5.22 -16.49 -13.53
CA ILE A 78 -3.84 -15.98 -13.60
C ILE A 78 -3.11 -16.39 -12.32
N GLU A 79 -1.94 -17.00 -12.47
CA GLU A 79 -1.07 -17.39 -11.36
C GLU A 79 0.27 -16.69 -11.48
N ILE A 80 0.78 -16.18 -10.36
CA ILE A 80 2.10 -15.56 -10.26
C ILE A 80 2.84 -16.22 -9.11
N LEU A 81 4.03 -16.74 -9.38
CA LEU A 81 4.94 -17.31 -8.39
C LEU A 81 6.28 -16.58 -8.44
N LEU A 82 6.61 -15.89 -7.36
CA LEU A 82 7.95 -15.37 -7.10
C LEU A 82 8.57 -16.19 -5.97
N ASN A 83 9.68 -16.84 -6.26
CA ASN A 83 10.47 -17.54 -5.26
C ASN A 83 11.70 -16.70 -4.93
N GLY A 84 11.96 -16.43 -3.66
CA GLY A 84 13.07 -15.57 -3.23
C GLY A 84 14.48 -16.07 -3.52
N LYS A 85 14.64 -17.21 -4.19
CA LYS A 85 15.90 -17.69 -4.77
C LYS A 85 16.08 -17.31 -6.25
N HIS A 86 15.06 -16.74 -6.88
CA HIS A 86 15.03 -16.39 -8.31
C HIS A 86 14.70 -14.90 -8.50
N ASN A 87 15.27 -14.31 -9.55
CA ASN A 87 15.07 -12.88 -9.85
C ASN A 87 13.73 -12.61 -10.57
N ASP A 88 13.25 -13.58 -11.35
CA ASP A 88 12.03 -13.46 -12.13
C ASP A 88 10.88 -14.21 -11.45
N ALA A 89 9.67 -13.68 -11.65
CA ALA A 89 8.44 -14.36 -11.29
C ALA A 89 7.95 -15.21 -12.47
N LEU A 90 7.47 -16.41 -12.16
CA LEU A 90 6.78 -17.29 -13.09
C LEU A 90 5.31 -16.84 -13.16
N VAL A 91 4.82 -16.59 -14.37
CA VAL A 91 3.46 -16.10 -14.62
C VAL A 91 2.74 -17.05 -15.56
N LYS A 92 1.62 -17.59 -15.10
CA LYS A 92 0.68 -18.32 -15.93
C LYS A 92 -0.47 -17.37 -16.30
N PRO A 93 -0.57 -16.92 -17.55
CA PRO A 93 -1.55 -15.91 -17.95
C PRO A 93 -2.99 -16.42 -18.08
N ASN A 94 -3.21 -17.75 -18.03
CA ASN A 94 -4.50 -18.41 -18.22
C ASN A 94 -5.29 -17.94 -19.47
N SER A 95 -4.53 -17.57 -20.50
CA SER A 95 -4.99 -17.07 -21.80
C SER A 95 -3.80 -17.05 -22.74
N PHE A 96 -3.98 -16.78 -24.03
CA PHE A 96 -2.86 -16.68 -24.96
C PHE A 96 -1.82 -15.64 -24.48
N PRO A 97 -0.51 -15.97 -24.44
CA PRO A 97 0.07 -17.27 -24.78
C PRO A 97 -0.19 -18.35 -23.72
N TYR A 98 -0.60 -19.55 -24.13
CA TYR A 98 -0.90 -20.68 -23.24
C TYR A 98 0.36 -21.39 -22.69
N PHE A 99 1.39 -20.62 -22.33
CA PHE A 99 2.61 -21.10 -21.70
C PHE A 99 3.05 -20.15 -20.59
N ASN A 100 3.90 -20.63 -19.68
CA ASN A 100 4.39 -19.85 -18.55
C ASN A 100 5.42 -18.80 -19.01
N LEU A 101 5.30 -17.58 -18.50
CA LEU A 101 6.23 -16.48 -18.75
C LEU A 101 7.15 -16.29 -17.56
N LYS A 102 8.41 -15.92 -17.81
CA LYS A 102 9.31 -15.41 -16.77
C LYS A 102 9.37 -13.90 -16.91
N LEU A 103 8.84 -13.19 -15.91
CA LEU A 103 8.74 -11.74 -15.91
C LEU A 103 9.48 -11.17 -14.71
N SER A 104 10.20 -10.07 -14.93
CA SER A 104 10.75 -9.30 -13.82
C SER A 104 9.61 -8.82 -12.90
N PRO A 105 9.71 -9.01 -11.57
CA PRO A 105 8.66 -8.61 -10.63
C PRO A 105 8.49 -7.09 -10.55
N TYR A 106 9.50 -6.32 -10.96
CA TYR A 106 9.48 -4.86 -11.09
C TYR A 106 9.04 -4.39 -12.49
N GLY A 107 8.88 -5.32 -13.44
CA GLY A 107 8.69 -5.02 -14.84
C GLY A 107 7.33 -4.41 -15.15
N LYS A 108 7.31 -3.50 -16.13
CA LYS A 108 6.09 -2.83 -16.63
C LYS A 108 5.00 -3.82 -17.09
N LEU A 109 5.41 -4.96 -17.66
CA LEU A 109 4.48 -6.02 -18.09
C LEU A 109 3.86 -6.77 -16.89
N MET A 110 4.62 -6.99 -15.82
CA MET A 110 4.08 -7.55 -14.56
C MET A 110 3.07 -6.60 -13.92
N ARG A 111 3.42 -5.30 -13.86
CA ARG A 111 2.55 -4.26 -13.32
C ARG A 111 1.26 -4.10 -14.14
N ASN A 112 1.34 -4.27 -15.46
CA ASN A 112 0.20 -4.20 -16.38
C ASN A 112 -0.72 -2.98 -16.13
N LYS A 113 -0.11 -1.79 -16.01
CA LYS A 113 -0.76 -0.49 -15.72
C LYS A 113 -1.42 -0.33 -14.34
N GLN A 114 -1.36 -1.33 -13.45
CA GLN A 114 -1.83 -1.22 -12.06
C GLN A 114 -0.95 -0.25 -11.26
N HIS A 115 -1.43 0.18 -10.09
CA HIS A 115 -0.69 1.11 -9.25
C HIS A 115 0.55 0.45 -8.62
N HIS A 116 0.45 -0.85 -8.32
CA HIS A 116 1.45 -1.63 -7.62
C HIS A 116 2.03 -2.77 -8.43
N THR A 117 3.19 -3.23 -7.98
CA THR A 117 3.80 -4.49 -8.41
C THR A 117 3.56 -5.59 -7.39
N ILE A 118 3.79 -6.84 -7.78
CA ILE A 118 3.58 -8.00 -6.89
C ILE A 118 4.40 -7.89 -5.59
N ILE A 119 5.57 -7.24 -5.62
CA ILE A 119 6.43 -7.06 -4.44
C ILE A 119 5.82 -6.15 -3.37
N ASP A 120 4.84 -5.32 -3.74
CA ASP A 120 4.17 -4.40 -2.82
C ASP A 120 3.09 -5.11 -1.99
N SER A 121 2.90 -6.43 -2.20
CA SER A 121 1.94 -7.27 -1.49
C SER A 121 2.16 -7.25 0.02
N GLY A 122 1.06 -7.29 0.78
CA GLY A 122 1.05 -7.26 2.24
C GLY A 122 0.97 -5.84 2.77
N PHE A 123 1.59 -5.60 3.93
CA PHE A 123 1.44 -4.33 4.66
C PHE A 123 2.72 -3.48 4.68
N ASP A 124 3.84 -3.97 4.17
CA ASP A 124 5.11 -3.23 4.24
C ASP A 124 5.09 -1.96 3.36
N ASN A 125 4.37 -1.97 2.24
CA ASN A 125 4.26 -0.78 1.40
C ASN A 125 3.58 0.38 2.15
N ILE A 126 2.39 0.16 2.73
CA ILE A 126 1.69 1.20 3.51
C ILE A 126 2.52 1.62 4.73
N LYS A 127 3.20 0.69 5.41
CA LYS A 127 4.12 1.01 6.50
C LYS A 127 5.22 1.98 6.05
N ASN A 128 5.88 1.70 4.92
CA ASN A 128 6.98 2.53 4.43
C ASN A 128 6.50 3.92 4.00
N ILE A 129 5.32 4.01 3.38
CA ILE A 129 4.69 5.29 3.02
C ILE A 129 4.43 6.12 4.29
N LEU A 130 3.86 5.51 5.33
CA LEU A 130 3.58 6.21 6.59
C LEU A 130 4.87 6.63 7.32
N LEU A 131 5.88 5.76 7.34
CA LEU A 131 7.19 6.07 7.91
C LEU A 131 7.87 7.24 7.19
N SER A 132 7.68 7.42 5.89
CA SER A 132 8.24 8.58 5.17
C SER A 132 7.65 9.92 5.62
N ALA A 133 6.46 9.91 6.21
CA ALA A 133 5.77 11.11 6.72
C ALA A 133 5.80 11.23 8.26
N ILE A 134 6.37 10.25 8.97
CA ILE A 134 6.17 10.10 10.42
C ILE A 134 6.69 11.27 11.23
N ASP A 135 7.81 11.87 10.83
CA ASP A 135 8.38 13.01 11.54
C ASP A 135 7.48 14.24 11.44
N SER A 136 6.91 14.48 10.26
CA SER A 136 5.95 15.58 10.04
C SER A 136 4.66 15.36 10.83
N ILE A 137 4.19 14.11 10.86
CA ILE A 137 3.02 13.70 11.64
C ILE A 137 3.29 13.91 13.13
N LYS A 138 4.43 13.44 13.67
CA LYS A 138 4.78 13.56 15.10
C LYS A 138 5.01 15.01 15.52
N LEU A 139 5.51 15.86 14.62
CA LEU A 139 5.69 17.29 14.89
C LEU A 139 4.36 18.04 15.02
N ASN A 140 3.35 17.70 14.22
CA ASN A 140 2.03 18.33 14.31
C ASN A 140 0.86 17.34 14.09
N PRO A 141 0.60 16.43 15.05
CA PRO A 141 -0.32 15.31 14.85
C PRO A 141 -1.73 15.76 14.46
N LYS A 142 -2.23 16.84 15.07
CA LYS A 142 -3.59 17.36 14.82
C LYS A 142 -3.79 17.88 13.40
N ALA A 143 -2.72 18.31 12.73
CA ALA A 143 -2.81 18.77 11.33
C ALA A 143 -2.85 17.60 10.34
N TYR A 144 -2.36 16.43 10.73
CA TYR A 144 -2.25 15.26 9.85
C TYR A 144 -3.27 14.17 10.16
N ILE A 145 -3.58 13.93 11.43
CA ILE A 145 -4.42 12.79 11.85
C ILE A 145 -5.78 13.29 12.33
N SER A 146 -6.83 12.67 11.79
CA SER A 146 -8.19 12.74 12.32
C SER A 146 -8.63 11.35 12.78
N ASN A 147 -9.02 11.23 14.04
CA ASN A 147 -9.61 10.01 14.57
C ASN A 147 -11.09 9.94 14.16
N LEU A 148 -11.45 8.95 13.35
CA LEU A 148 -12.82 8.72 12.89
C LEU A 148 -13.59 7.76 13.80
N GLY A 149 -13.02 7.41 14.96
CA GLY A 149 -13.61 6.55 15.97
C GLY A 149 -13.59 5.07 15.61
N ILE A 150 -14.30 4.29 16.43
CA ILE A 150 -14.49 2.86 16.21
C ILE A 150 -15.60 2.65 15.19
N LYS A 151 -15.33 1.84 14.17
CA LYS A 151 -16.33 1.42 13.16
C LYS A 151 -16.42 -0.09 13.13
N GLN A 152 -17.59 -0.60 12.75
CA GLN A 152 -17.82 -2.03 12.59
C GLN A 152 -18.08 -2.36 11.12
N LYS A 153 -17.49 -3.44 10.62
CA LYS A 153 -17.78 -4.01 9.31
C LYS A 153 -17.59 -5.52 9.35
N ASN A 154 -18.57 -6.28 8.83
CA ASN A 154 -18.54 -7.75 8.80
C ASN A 154 -18.22 -8.37 10.18
N ASN A 155 -18.82 -7.83 11.25
CA ASN A 155 -18.57 -8.22 12.65
C ASN A 155 -17.16 -7.99 13.19
N ILE A 156 -16.28 -7.31 12.44
CA ILE A 156 -14.96 -6.88 12.91
C ILE A 156 -15.05 -5.40 13.32
N TYR A 157 -14.41 -5.07 14.44
CA TYR A 157 -14.31 -3.69 14.93
C TYR A 157 -12.95 -3.10 14.55
N PHE A 158 -12.96 -1.85 14.12
CA PHE A 158 -11.78 -1.13 13.66
C PHE A 158 -11.63 0.21 14.35
N ASN A 159 -10.42 0.57 14.76
CA ASN A 159 -10.05 1.95 15.00
C ASN A 159 -9.74 2.59 13.65
N VAL A 160 -10.41 3.69 13.31
CA VAL A 160 -10.27 4.29 11.98
C VAL A 160 -9.58 5.64 12.07
N LEU A 161 -8.43 5.75 11.41
CA LEU A 161 -7.67 6.99 11.30
C LEU A 161 -7.74 7.53 9.87
N LYS A 162 -7.96 8.84 9.72
CA LYS A 162 -7.69 9.56 8.47
C LYS A 162 -6.37 10.32 8.61
N ILE A 163 -5.41 10.02 7.73
CA ILE A 163 -4.11 10.70 7.67
C ILE A 163 -4.11 11.57 6.42
N THR A 164 -3.98 12.88 6.57
CA THR A 164 -4.06 13.87 5.50
C THR A 164 -2.76 14.66 5.44
N ASN A 165 -2.22 14.87 4.23
CA ASN A 165 -1.17 15.85 4.01
C ASN A 165 -1.82 17.23 3.75
N PRO A 166 -1.82 18.17 4.72
CA PRO A 166 -2.48 19.46 4.56
C PRO A 166 -1.79 20.34 3.49
N ASN A 167 -0.58 19.98 3.07
CA ASN A 167 0.21 20.69 2.06
C ASN A 167 0.38 19.85 0.79
N PHE A 168 -0.59 18.98 0.48
CA PHE A 168 -0.55 18.17 -0.73
C PHE A 168 -0.50 19.08 -1.97
N LYS A 169 0.55 18.94 -2.78
CA LYS A 169 0.77 19.74 -3.98
C LYS A 169 1.71 19.03 -4.94
N TYR A 170 1.72 19.50 -6.18
CA TYR A 170 2.73 19.09 -7.15
C TYR A 170 3.85 20.13 -7.23
N TYR A 171 5.08 19.67 -7.38
CA TYR A 171 6.25 20.51 -7.59
C TYR A 171 7.05 20.05 -8.82
N LYS A 172 7.77 20.98 -9.44
CA LYS A 172 8.63 20.68 -10.59
C LYS A 172 9.88 19.94 -10.13
N TYR A 173 10.29 18.94 -10.90
CA TYR A 173 11.49 18.16 -10.70
C TYR A 173 12.26 18.07 -12.02
N VAL A 174 13.57 18.29 -11.98
CA VAL A 174 14.46 18.14 -13.13
C VAL A 174 15.07 16.76 -13.08
N VAL A 175 14.77 15.94 -14.09
CA VAL A 175 15.23 14.56 -14.20
C VAL A 175 16.76 14.52 -14.25
N LYS A 176 17.37 13.70 -13.39
CA LYS A 176 18.82 13.51 -13.32
C LYS A 176 19.26 12.39 -14.24
N ASP A 177 20.58 12.25 -14.37
CA ASP A 177 21.17 11.24 -15.24
C ASP A 177 20.77 9.82 -14.80
N ASN A 178 20.37 9.00 -15.77
CA ASN A 178 19.95 7.60 -15.58
C ASN A 178 18.79 7.37 -14.60
N GLU A 179 17.94 8.37 -14.34
CA GLU A 179 16.73 8.18 -13.53
C GLU A 179 15.57 7.61 -14.35
N THR A 180 14.83 6.67 -13.76
CA THR A 180 13.47 6.30 -14.22
C THR A 180 12.41 6.87 -13.28
N ILE A 181 11.15 6.88 -13.72
CA ILE A 181 10.03 7.28 -12.86
C ILE A 181 9.94 6.36 -11.63
N ASP A 182 10.17 5.05 -11.82
CA ASP A 182 10.21 4.08 -10.73
C ASP A 182 11.29 4.41 -9.70
N ASP A 183 12.51 4.78 -10.14
CA ASP A 183 13.60 5.14 -9.23
C ASP A 183 13.29 6.42 -8.44
N ILE A 184 12.75 7.43 -9.13
CA ILE A 184 12.34 8.69 -8.52
C ILE A 184 11.23 8.44 -7.50
N ALA A 185 10.21 7.67 -7.87
CA ALA A 185 9.08 7.37 -6.99
C ALA A 185 9.52 6.58 -5.76
N LYS A 186 10.32 5.51 -5.95
CA LYS A 186 10.82 4.66 -4.87
C LYS A 186 11.65 5.45 -3.86
N ARG A 187 12.57 6.29 -4.33
CA ARG A 187 13.44 7.11 -3.47
C ARG A 187 12.66 8.13 -2.64
N ASN A 188 11.52 8.60 -3.14
CA ASN A 188 10.70 9.63 -2.49
C ASN A 188 9.42 9.06 -1.87
N HIS A 189 9.23 7.73 -1.84
CA HIS A 189 8.02 7.06 -1.37
C HIS A 189 6.73 7.56 -2.04
N LEU A 190 6.76 7.80 -3.36
CA LEU A 190 5.65 8.34 -4.15
C LEU A 190 4.95 7.26 -4.98
N CYS A 191 3.69 7.54 -5.34
CA CYS A 191 2.93 6.69 -6.25
C CYS A 191 3.38 6.91 -7.71
N VAL A 192 3.93 5.87 -8.34
CA VAL A 192 4.35 5.90 -9.77
C VAL A 192 3.18 6.26 -10.68
N TYR A 193 2.00 5.67 -10.42
CA TYR A 193 0.80 5.91 -11.24
C TYR A 193 0.41 7.39 -11.22
N LEU A 194 0.44 8.02 -10.04
CA LEU A 194 0.08 9.44 -9.88
C LEU A 194 1.07 10.37 -10.60
N ILE A 195 2.37 10.04 -10.61
CA ILE A 195 3.37 10.77 -11.39
C ILE A 195 3.09 10.62 -12.89
N ASN A 196 2.87 9.39 -13.36
CA ASN A 196 2.55 9.11 -14.77
C ASN A 196 1.32 9.88 -15.25
N GLN A 197 0.22 9.81 -14.49
CA GLN A 197 -1.04 10.47 -14.83
C GLN A 197 -0.87 11.99 -14.87
N LYS A 198 -0.19 12.58 -13.87
CA LYS A 198 0.04 14.04 -13.82
C LYS A 198 0.85 14.54 -15.01
N ASN A 199 1.84 13.77 -15.43
CA ASN A 199 2.76 14.15 -16.51
C ASN A 199 2.31 13.66 -17.89
N LYS A 200 1.20 12.91 -17.97
CA LYS A 200 0.72 12.25 -19.21
C LYS A 200 1.79 11.36 -19.85
N ILE A 201 2.53 10.63 -19.01
CA ILE A 201 3.60 9.71 -19.40
C ILE A 201 3.08 8.28 -19.23
N SER A 202 3.22 7.45 -20.27
CA SER A 202 2.91 6.02 -20.18
C SER A 202 3.95 5.30 -19.35
N PHE A 203 3.56 4.20 -18.70
CA PHE A 203 4.53 3.32 -18.03
C PHE A 203 5.66 2.88 -18.97
N PHE A 204 5.44 2.79 -20.27
CA PHE A 204 6.44 2.35 -21.25
C PHE A 204 7.40 3.43 -21.73
N ASP A 205 7.07 4.70 -21.50
CA ASP A 205 7.88 5.81 -21.97
C ASP A 205 9.20 5.91 -21.20
N LYS A 206 10.15 6.63 -21.80
CA LYS A 206 11.43 6.98 -21.19
C LYS A 206 11.41 8.46 -20.86
N ILE A 207 12.01 8.82 -19.72
CA ILE A 207 12.36 10.19 -19.37
C ILE A 207 13.86 10.37 -19.58
N ASN A 208 14.28 11.57 -19.96
CA ASN A 208 15.66 11.91 -20.23
C ASN A 208 16.16 12.94 -19.21
N LYS A 209 17.47 12.95 -18.99
CA LYS A 209 18.13 13.98 -18.18
C LYS A 209 17.75 15.38 -18.67
N GLY A 210 17.35 16.25 -17.75
CA GLY A 210 16.93 17.62 -18.03
C GLY A 210 15.43 17.79 -18.29
N ASP A 211 14.68 16.71 -18.48
CA ASP A 211 13.22 16.79 -18.55
C ASP A 211 12.65 17.37 -17.25
N ILE A 212 11.60 18.17 -17.38
CA ILE A 212 10.86 18.71 -16.22
C ILE A 212 9.58 17.90 -16.06
N ILE A 213 9.48 17.19 -14.94
CA ILE A 213 8.27 16.46 -14.53
C ILE A 213 7.68 17.05 -13.25
N TYR A 214 6.43 16.73 -12.96
CA TYR A 214 5.72 17.12 -11.75
C TYR A 214 5.62 15.93 -10.79
N LEU A 215 6.13 16.11 -9.58
CA LEU A 215 6.04 15.12 -8.51
C LEU A 215 5.02 15.56 -7.46
N PRO A 216 4.19 14.65 -6.92
CA PRO A 216 3.37 14.94 -5.75
C PRO A 216 4.25 15.08 -4.50
N SER A 217 3.82 15.88 -3.51
CA SER A 217 4.55 16.09 -2.26
C SER A 217 4.48 14.92 -1.28
N SER A 218 3.59 13.96 -1.51
CA SER A 218 3.47 12.68 -0.79
C SER A 218 2.83 11.63 -1.70
N TYR A 219 2.80 10.36 -1.27
CA TYR A 219 2.17 9.27 -2.02
C TYR A 219 0.73 9.60 -2.48
N ALA A 220 -0.05 10.19 -1.58
CA ALA A 220 -1.40 10.67 -1.83
C ALA A 220 -1.73 11.88 -0.96
N GLU A 221 -2.91 12.48 -1.17
CA GLU A 221 -3.42 13.58 -0.37
C GLU A 221 -3.88 13.10 1.01
N SER A 222 -4.65 12.00 1.06
CA SER A 222 -5.03 11.39 2.32
C SER A 222 -5.23 9.88 2.24
N PHE A 223 -5.15 9.25 3.41
CA PHE A 223 -5.42 7.85 3.66
C PHE A 223 -6.52 7.72 4.71
N GLU A 224 -7.43 6.77 4.55
CA GLU A 224 -8.29 6.27 5.63
C GLU A 224 -7.90 4.83 5.93
N ILE A 225 -7.40 4.58 7.14
CA ILE A 225 -6.82 3.31 7.56
C ILE A 225 -7.70 2.73 8.66
N TRP A 226 -8.19 1.52 8.43
CA TRP A 226 -9.01 0.78 9.37
C TRP A 226 -8.15 -0.29 10.03
N ILE A 227 -7.82 -0.05 11.29
CA ILE A 227 -6.92 -0.86 12.09
C ILE A 227 -7.79 -1.81 12.92
N ASP A 228 -7.66 -3.09 12.64
CA ASP A 228 -8.40 -4.14 13.36
C ASP A 228 -8.05 -4.10 14.86
N LEU A 229 -9.06 -4.11 15.72
CA LEU A 229 -8.87 -3.98 17.18
C LEU A 229 -8.11 -5.18 17.78
N ASP A 230 -8.30 -6.37 17.21
CA ASP A 230 -7.72 -7.60 17.76
C ASP A 230 -6.26 -7.77 17.33
N THR A 231 -5.96 -7.52 16.05
CA THR A 231 -4.63 -7.76 15.49
C THR A 231 -3.78 -6.50 15.35
N ASN A 232 -4.34 -5.29 15.44
CA ASN A 232 -3.67 -4.02 15.11
C ASN A 232 -3.15 -3.94 13.66
N LEU A 233 -3.71 -4.73 12.73
CA LEU A 233 -3.34 -4.69 11.31
C LEU A 233 -4.28 -3.77 10.49
N PRO A 234 -3.77 -3.08 9.45
CA PRO A 234 -4.59 -2.22 8.59
C PRO A 234 -5.35 -3.05 7.54
N LEU A 235 -6.44 -3.71 7.95
CA LEU A 235 -7.18 -4.62 7.07
C LEU A 235 -8.03 -3.89 6.02
N ILE A 236 -8.30 -2.60 6.19
CA ILE A 236 -8.87 -1.76 5.12
C ILE A 236 -8.05 -0.49 4.98
N GLN A 237 -7.65 -0.21 3.73
CA GLN A 237 -6.87 0.95 3.37
C GLN A 237 -7.58 1.66 2.23
N LYS A 238 -7.84 2.95 2.39
CA LYS A 238 -8.39 3.80 1.34
C LYS A 238 -7.43 4.94 1.09
N VAL A 239 -7.18 5.23 -0.17
CA VAL A 239 -6.31 6.32 -0.62
C VAL A 239 -7.16 7.30 -1.40
N PHE A 240 -6.99 8.59 -1.12
CA PHE A 240 -7.76 9.65 -1.76
C PHE A 240 -6.86 10.69 -2.41
N ILE A 241 -7.32 11.17 -3.57
CA ILE A 241 -6.75 12.29 -4.32
C ILE A 241 -7.90 13.23 -4.67
N ASN A 242 -7.79 14.51 -4.30
CA ASN A 242 -8.84 15.52 -4.39
C ASN A 242 -10.16 15.02 -3.79
N ASP A 243 -10.10 14.43 -2.59
CA ASP A 243 -11.22 13.77 -1.89
C ASP A 243 -11.93 12.63 -2.66
N ASN A 244 -11.43 12.22 -3.83
CA ASN A 244 -11.95 11.11 -4.60
C ASN A 244 -11.20 9.81 -4.28
N LEU A 245 -11.92 8.70 -4.24
CA LEU A 245 -11.32 7.38 -4.00
C LEU A 245 -10.37 7.03 -5.15
N PHE A 246 -9.09 6.88 -4.82
CA PHE A 246 -8.02 6.55 -5.74
C PHE A 246 -7.63 5.07 -5.64
N GLU A 247 -7.50 4.57 -4.42
CA GLU A 247 -7.25 3.15 -4.14
C GLU A 247 -8.10 2.69 -2.96
N TYR A 248 -8.49 1.42 -2.98
CA TYR A 248 -9.15 0.72 -1.90
C TYR A 248 -8.57 -0.68 -1.82
N TYR A 249 -8.12 -1.09 -0.64
CA TYR A 249 -7.67 -2.45 -0.36
C TYR A 249 -8.38 -2.97 0.88
N GLU A 250 -8.94 -4.17 0.79
CA GLU A 250 -9.56 -4.89 1.91
C GLU A 250 -9.00 -6.31 1.97
N PHE A 251 -8.41 -6.65 3.11
CA PHE A 251 -7.79 -7.94 3.39
C PHE A 251 -8.80 -8.82 4.12
N LYS A 252 -9.13 -9.98 3.55
CA LYS A 252 -10.06 -10.96 4.11
C LYS A 252 -9.38 -12.28 4.35
N ASN A 253 -9.96 -13.09 5.25
CA ASN A 253 -9.50 -14.44 5.56
C ASN A 253 -7.99 -14.48 5.87
N ILE A 254 -7.51 -13.49 6.62
CA ILE A 254 -6.09 -13.31 6.89
C ILE A 254 -5.58 -14.35 7.89
N ILE A 255 -4.45 -14.97 7.55
CA ILE A 255 -3.68 -15.83 8.44
C ILE A 255 -2.29 -15.20 8.55
N VAL A 256 -1.96 -14.75 9.76
CA VAL A 256 -0.70 -14.07 10.07
C VAL A 256 0.32 -15.08 10.56
N ASN A 257 1.58 -14.92 10.11
CA ASN A 257 2.70 -15.78 10.48
C ASN A 257 2.46 -17.26 10.21
N LYS A 258 1.75 -17.55 9.10
CA LYS A 258 1.53 -18.91 8.62
C LYS A 258 2.87 -19.62 8.37
N ILE A 259 3.00 -20.81 8.94
CA ILE A 259 4.09 -21.73 8.60
C ILE A 259 3.73 -22.35 7.24
N PHE A 260 4.57 -22.11 6.25
CA PHE A 260 4.44 -22.67 4.91
C PHE A 260 5.35 -23.88 4.76
N ASP A 261 4.87 -24.89 4.03
CA ASP A 261 5.68 -26.05 3.66
C ASP A 261 6.89 -25.62 2.80
N GLU A 262 7.95 -26.42 2.81
CA GLU A 262 9.16 -26.13 2.04
C GLU A 262 8.89 -25.99 0.54
N ASN A 263 7.92 -26.76 0.05
CA ASN A 263 7.50 -26.79 -1.36
C ASN A 263 6.50 -25.69 -1.72
N GLU A 264 6.04 -24.88 -0.76
CA GLU A 264 4.93 -23.95 -0.96
C GLU A 264 5.19 -22.96 -2.09
N PHE A 265 6.44 -22.50 -2.24
CA PHE A 265 6.84 -21.50 -3.24
C PHE A 265 7.72 -22.10 -4.35
N LEU A 266 7.52 -23.39 -4.65
CA LEU A 266 8.17 -24.06 -5.77
C LEU A 266 7.20 -24.22 -6.95
N GLU A 267 7.74 -24.16 -8.16
CA GLU A 267 7.00 -24.42 -9.40
C GLU A 267 6.37 -25.82 -9.39
N SER A 268 7.04 -26.80 -8.78
CA SER A 268 6.58 -28.18 -8.65
C SER A 268 5.45 -28.39 -7.62
N ASN A 269 4.94 -27.33 -6.98
CA ASN A 269 3.84 -27.46 -6.04
C ASN A 269 2.57 -27.92 -6.77
N LYS A 270 2.12 -29.15 -6.47
CA LYS A 270 0.96 -29.81 -7.10
C LYS A 270 -0.37 -29.07 -6.98
N PHE A 271 -0.46 -28.08 -6.09
CA PHE A 271 -1.66 -27.25 -5.93
C PHE A 271 -1.69 -26.04 -6.86
N TYR A 272 -0.58 -25.75 -7.55
CA TYR A 272 -0.48 -24.68 -8.53
C TYR A 272 -0.55 -25.25 -9.94
N GLY A 273 -0.95 -24.40 -10.89
CA GLY A 273 -1.17 -24.84 -12.26
C GLY A 273 0.03 -24.62 -13.19
N PHE A 274 1.24 -24.43 -12.67
CA PHE A 274 2.44 -24.19 -13.46
C PHE A 274 2.91 -25.45 -14.22
#